data_AF-X1V4B7-F1
#
_entry.id   AF-X1V4B7-F1
#
_cell.length_a   1.000
_cell.length_b   1.000
_cell.length_c   1.000
_cell.angle_alpha   90.00
_cell.angle_beta   90.00
_cell.angle_gamma   90.00
#
_symmetry.space_group_name_H-M   'P 1'
#
loop_
_entity.id
_entity.type
_entity.pdbx_description
1 polymer ?
#
loop_
_entity_poly.entity_id
_entity_poly.type
_entity_poly.pdbx_seq_one_letter_code
_entity_poly.pdbx_strand_id
1 'polypeptide(L)'
;AGGYGEGFDGEGLVGEMATILLLPPDLNAENISRMSPKEIEEQLIELAETIYEEKEKELGAEKMRMLERLLMLRIIDSLWVEHLTEMEHMRQGIGLHAVAQRDPLVAYKREGHQLFQNLLAAIQHDMAHTIYRSGIAKRGETPQGQAAPTPAQVQAGGGDGTKKRLKVAGKKVGRNDPCPCGSGKKYKHCCGEVE
;
A
#
# COMPACT_ATOMS: atom_id res chain seq x y z
N ALA A 1 3.09 35.14 -28.35
CA ALA A 1 1.86 34.62 -27.76
C ALA A 1 1.17 33.73 -28.78
N GLY A 2 1.66 32.49 -28.93
CA GLY A 2 1.02 31.49 -29.79
C GLY A 2 0.26 30.55 -28.89
N GLY A 3 -1.07 30.63 -28.91
CA GLY A 3 -1.93 29.69 -28.20
C GLY A 3 -1.71 28.30 -28.79
N TYR A 4 -1.22 27.39 -27.97
CA TYR A 4 -1.21 25.97 -28.33
C TYR A 4 -2.63 25.42 -28.16
N GLY A 5 -3.27 25.17 -29.31
CA GLY A 5 -4.21 24.07 -29.52
C GLY A 5 -5.57 24.16 -28.84
N GLU A 6 -6.61 24.37 -29.65
CA GLU A 6 -7.92 23.75 -29.41
C GLU A 6 -7.68 22.24 -29.14
N GLY A 7 -7.70 21.82 -27.87
CA GLY A 7 -7.49 20.42 -27.48
C GLY A 7 -6.57 20.17 -26.27
N PHE A 8 -5.87 21.18 -25.74
CA PHE A 8 -5.14 21.00 -24.47
C PHE A 8 -6.09 21.13 -23.27
N ASP A 9 -6.37 20.00 -22.61
CA ASP A 9 -7.18 19.94 -21.39
C ASP A 9 -6.31 20.20 -20.15
N GLY A 10 -6.07 21.48 -19.86
CA GLY A 10 -5.32 21.89 -18.67
C GLY A 10 -6.00 21.53 -17.35
N GLU A 11 -7.34 21.51 -17.32
CA GLU A 11 -8.09 21.10 -16.13
C GLU A 11 -7.92 19.59 -15.85
N GLY A 12 -8.02 18.77 -16.90
CA GLY A 12 -7.76 17.33 -16.81
C GLY A 12 -6.34 17.02 -16.33
N LEU A 13 -5.33 17.70 -16.88
CA LEU A 13 -3.95 17.51 -16.45
C LEU A 13 -3.75 17.86 -14.96
N VAL A 14 -4.27 19.01 -14.51
CA VAL A 14 -4.18 19.41 -13.10
C VAL A 14 -4.92 18.43 -12.20
N GLY A 15 -6.10 17.98 -12.62
CA GLY A 15 -6.89 16.99 -11.90
C GLY A 15 -6.14 15.68 -11.69
N GLU A 16 -5.55 15.13 -12.75
CA GLU A 16 -4.74 13.91 -12.69
C GLU A 16 -3.48 14.11 -11.82
N MET A 17 -2.74 15.20 -12.00
CA MET A 17 -1.54 15.46 -11.21
C MET A 17 -1.85 15.64 -9.72
N ALA A 18 -2.98 16.23 -9.37
CA ALA A 18 -3.43 16.38 -7.99
C ALA A 18 -3.70 15.03 -7.29
N THR A 19 -3.91 13.95 -8.05
CA THR A 19 -4.07 12.59 -7.48
C THR A 19 -2.74 11.96 -7.07
N ILE A 20 -1.63 12.42 -7.63
CA ILE A 20 -0.27 11.94 -7.36
C ILE A 20 0.39 12.79 -6.28
N LEU A 21 0.37 14.11 -6.47
CA LEU A 21 1.14 15.06 -5.69
C LEU A 21 0.31 16.29 -5.30
N LEU A 22 0.70 16.94 -4.20
CA LEU A 22 0.09 18.20 -3.77
C LEU A 22 0.63 19.32 -4.65
N LEU A 23 -0.22 19.82 -5.55
CA LEU A 23 0.14 20.91 -6.46
C LEU A 23 0.16 22.26 -5.73
N PRO A 24 1.19 23.09 -5.94
CA PRO A 24 1.19 24.47 -5.47
C PRO A 24 0.10 25.27 -6.21
N PRO A 25 -0.44 26.34 -5.59
CA PRO A 25 -1.51 27.15 -6.18
C PRO A 25 -1.13 27.81 -7.51
N ASP A 26 0.17 27.98 -7.76
CA ASP A 26 0.70 28.55 -8.99
C ASP A 26 0.63 27.58 -10.19
N LEU A 27 0.59 26.26 -9.95
CA LEU A 27 0.36 25.23 -10.97
C LEU A 27 -1.14 24.93 -11.10
N ASN A 28 -1.88 25.92 -11.57
CA ASN A 28 -3.31 25.82 -11.86
C ASN A 28 -3.58 25.77 -13.37
N ALA A 29 -4.81 25.40 -13.76
CA ALA A 29 -5.19 25.21 -15.16
C ALA A 29 -4.97 26.48 -16.00
N GLU A 30 -5.22 27.67 -15.44
CA GLU A 30 -5.05 28.94 -16.15
C GLU A 30 -3.58 29.23 -16.50
N ASN A 31 -2.67 28.97 -15.55
CA ASN A 31 -1.24 29.17 -15.75
C ASN A 31 -0.65 28.13 -16.70
N ILE A 32 -1.04 26.86 -16.54
CA ILE A 32 -0.57 25.75 -17.37
C ILE A 32 -1.03 25.94 -18.83
N SER A 33 -2.25 26.41 -19.09
CA SER A 33 -2.71 26.73 -20.45
C SER A 33 -1.91 27.84 -21.16
N ARG A 34 -1.11 28.63 -20.42
CA ARG A 34 -0.25 29.68 -20.98
C ARG A 34 1.18 29.22 -21.24
N MET A 35 1.54 28.03 -20.78
CA MET A 35 2.87 27.46 -20.88
C MET A 35 2.97 26.51 -22.07
N SER A 36 4.20 26.30 -22.55
CA SER A 36 4.46 25.25 -23.52
C SER A 36 4.46 23.86 -22.84
N PRO A 37 4.14 22.78 -23.56
CA PRO A 37 4.16 21.42 -23.00
C PRO A 37 5.47 21.05 -22.30
N LYS A 38 6.59 21.51 -22.85
CA LYS A 38 7.92 21.27 -22.29
C LYS A 38 8.15 22.01 -20.98
N GLU A 39 7.71 23.26 -20.88
CA GLU A 39 7.80 24.04 -19.64
C GLU A 39 6.92 23.43 -18.54
N ILE A 40 5.75 22.89 -18.90
CA ILE A 40 4.87 22.18 -17.96
C ILE A 40 5.54 20.91 -17.44
N GLU A 41 6.11 20.10 -18.34
CA GLU A 41 6.86 18.90 -17.98
C GLU A 41 8.04 19.22 -17.04
N GLU A 42 8.85 20.22 -17.38
CA GLU A 42 10.00 20.64 -16.57
C GLU A 42 9.55 21.08 -15.16
N GLN A 43 8.51 21.91 -15.03
CA GLN A 43 8.03 22.35 -13.72
C GLN A 43 7.43 21.22 -12.87
N LEU A 44 6.71 20.28 -13.49
CA LEU A 44 6.14 19.14 -12.77
C LEU A 44 7.23 18.19 -12.27
N ILE A 45 8.27 17.95 -13.07
CA ILE A 45 9.42 17.14 -12.67
C ILE A 45 10.18 17.81 -11.53
N GLU A 46 10.47 19.10 -11.63
CA GLU A 46 11.17 19.85 -10.57
C GLU A 46 10.39 19.84 -9.25
N LEU A 47 9.06 20.00 -9.31
CA LEU A 47 8.20 19.87 -8.14
C LEU A 47 8.24 18.46 -7.55
N ALA A 48 8.15 17.43 -8.40
CA ALA A 48 8.18 16.03 -7.98
C ALA A 48 9.52 15.66 -7.33
N GLU A 49 10.65 16.17 -7.84
CA GLU A 49 11.98 16.01 -7.26
C GLU A 49 12.06 16.71 -5.90
N THR A 50 11.57 17.94 -5.79
CA THR A 50 11.56 18.70 -4.53
C THR A 50 10.79 17.95 -3.43
N ILE A 51 9.58 17.48 -3.73
CA ILE A 51 8.75 16.70 -2.79
C ILE A 51 9.45 15.39 -2.41
N TYR A 52 10.12 14.74 -3.37
CA TYR A 52 10.84 13.51 -3.11
C TYR A 52 12.03 13.73 -2.16
N GLU A 53 12.80 14.79 -2.38
CA GLU A 53 13.92 15.15 -1.51
C GLU A 53 13.46 15.46 -0.08
N GLU A 54 12.35 16.19 0.07
CA GLU A 54 11.76 16.47 1.38
C GLU A 54 11.37 15.18 2.10
N LYS A 55 10.72 14.25 1.40
CA LYS A 55 10.42 12.91 1.94
C LYS A 55 11.70 12.16 2.33
N GLU A 56 12.74 12.16 1.49
CA GLU A 56 14.00 11.48 1.80
C GLU A 56 14.69 12.10 3.03
N LYS A 57 14.64 13.43 3.18
CA LYS A 57 15.14 14.15 4.37
C LYS A 57 14.36 13.76 5.63
N GLU A 58 13.04 13.58 5.55
CA GLU A 58 12.20 13.17 6.68
C GLU A 58 12.36 11.69 7.09
N LEU A 59 12.43 10.77 6.13
CA LEU A 59 12.61 9.33 6.38
C LEU A 59 14.06 8.96 6.71
N GLY A 60 15.01 9.64 6.08
CA GLY A 60 16.40 9.24 5.95
C GLY A 60 16.63 8.27 4.79
N ALA A 61 17.80 8.41 4.14
CA ALA A 61 18.16 7.70 2.91
C ALA A 61 17.99 6.17 3.00
N GLU A 62 18.47 5.52 4.06
CA GLU A 62 18.39 4.05 4.17
C GLU A 62 16.94 3.54 4.18
N LYS A 63 16.07 4.19 4.97
CA LYS A 63 14.65 3.83 5.07
C LYS A 63 13.92 4.14 3.76
N MET A 64 14.29 5.23 3.07
CA MET A 64 13.74 5.56 1.77
C MET A 64 14.07 4.49 0.73
N ARG A 65 15.34 4.04 0.64
CA ARG A 65 15.72 2.93 -0.26
C ARG A 65 15.07 1.60 0.09
N MET A 66 14.77 1.36 1.37
CA MET A 66 14.00 0.19 1.78
C MET A 66 12.53 0.32 1.34
N LEU A 67 11.92 1.49 1.51
CA LEU A 67 10.56 1.76 1.07
C LEU A 67 10.43 1.60 -0.45
N GLU A 68 11.30 2.22 -1.24
CA GLU A 68 11.35 2.08 -2.70
C GLU A 68 11.37 0.62 -3.12
N ARG A 69 12.26 -0.19 -2.53
CA ARG A 69 12.39 -1.62 -2.85
C ARG A 69 11.13 -2.41 -2.48
N LEU A 70 10.55 -2.16 -1.30
CA LEU A 70 9.33 -2.85 -0.88
C LEU A 70 8.13 -2.50 -1.77
N LEU A 71 8.00 -1.22 -2.17
CA LEU A 71 6.95 -0.77 -3.07
C LEU A 71 7.12 -1.37 -4.46
N MET A 72 8.32 -1.29 -5.05
CA MET A 72 8.61 -1.87 -6.36
C MET A 72 8.31 -3.37 -6.39
N LEU A 73 8.83 -4.13 -5.42
CA LEU A 73 8.59 -5.58 -5.36
C LEU A 73 7.10 -5.89 -5.26
N ARG A 74 6.39 -5.22 -4.35
CA ARG A 74 4.95 -5.45 -4.16
C ARG A 74 4.14 -5.15 -5.42
N ILE A 75 4.40 -4.02 -6.07
CA ILE A 75 3.68 -3.58 -7.27
C ILE A 75 3.95 -4.54 -8.43
N ILE A 76 5.24 -4.82 -8.70
CA ILE A 76 5.66 -5.75 -9.76
C ILE A 76 5.05 -7.13 -9.53
N ASP A 77 5.13 -7.68 -8.31
CA ASP A 77 4.57 -9.01 -8.02
C ASP A 77 3.06 -9.07 -8.29
N SER A 78 2.31 -8.03 -7.88
CA SER A 78 0.86 -8.00 -8.10
C SER A 78 0.49 -7.90 -9.58
N LEU A 79 1.11 -6.97 -10.31
CA LEU A 79 0.81 -6.73 -11.72
C LEU A 79 1.34 -7.84 -12.62
N TRP A 80 2.43 -8.50 -12.25
CA TRP A 80 2.97 -9.64 -12.99
C TRP A 80 2.03 -10.84 -12.94
N VAL A 81 1.42 -11.13 -11.78
CA VAL A 81 0.43 -12.21 -11.65
C VAL A 81 -0.80 -11.93 -12.52
N GLU A 82 -1.27 -10.69 -12.54
CA GLU A 82 -2.37 -10.26 -13.41
C GLU A 82 -1.98 -10.40 -14.89
N HIS A 83 -0.81 -9.92 -15.28
CA HIS A 83 -0.30 -10.05 -16.65
C HIS A 83 -0.20 -11.51 -17.11
N LEU A 84 0.30 -12.42 -16.27
CA LEU A 84 0.34 -13.85 -16.60
C LEU A 84 -1.07 -14.42 -16.82
N THR A 85 -2.05 -13.95 -16.05
CA THR A 85 -3.45 -14.34 -16.20
C THR A 85 -4.03 -13.84 -17.53
N GLU A 86 -3.77 -12.58 -17.88
CA GLU A 86 -4.16 -12.00 -19.18
C GLU A 86 -3.52 -12.74 -20.36
N MET A 87 -2.22 -13.06 -20.25
CA MET A 87 -1.50 -13.84 -21.27
C MET A 87 -2.10 -15.23 -21.46
N GLU A 88 -2.53 -15.89 -20.38
CA GLU A 88 -3.23 -17.17 -20.46
C GLU A 88 -4.60 -17.05 -21.15
N HIS A 89 -5.38 -16.02 -20.81
CA HIS A 89 -6.66 -15.75 -21.47
C HIS A 89 -6.50 -15.46 -22.97
N MET A 90 -5.52 -14.63 -23.34
CA MET A 90 -5.20 -14.35 -24.74
C MET A 90 -4.80 -15.62 -25.47
N ARG A 91 -3.94 -16.45 -24.88
CA ARG A 91 -3.49 -17.72 -25.47
C ARG A 91 -4.67 -18.65 -25.78
N GLN A 92 -5.65 -18.72 -24.89
CA GLN A 92 -6.87 -19.51 -25.11
C GLN A 92 -7.76 -18.91 -26.21
N GLY A 93 -7.82 -17.58 -26.33
CA GLY A 93 -8.60 -16.85 -27.35
C GLY A 93 -7.97 -16.79 -28.74
N ILE A 94 -6.64 -16.97 -28.86
CA ILE A 94 -5.92 -16.86 -30.14
C ILE A 94 -6.37 -17.92 -31.17
N GLY A 95 -6.93 -19.05 -30.72
CA GLY A 95 -7.49 -20.07 -31.59
C GLY A 95 -8.63 -19.56 -32.47
N LEU A 96 -9.40 -18.57 -32.00
CA LEU A 96 -10.45 -17.92 -32.77
C LEU A 96 -9.88 -16.99 -33.86
N HIS A 97 -8.65 -16.51 -33.72
CA HIS A 97 -7.98 -15.67 -34.71
C HIS A 97 -7.47 -16.46 -35.92
N ALA A 98 -7.22 -17.78 -35.77
CA ALA A 98 -6.94 -18.68 -36.89
C ALA A 98 -8.10 -18.72 -37.90
N VAL A 99 -9.34 -18.52 -37.44
CA VAL A 99 -10.54 -18.44 -38.28
C VAL A 99 -10.55 -17.16 -39.12
N ALA A 100 -9.86 -16.10 -38.68
CA ALA A 100 -9.78 -14.80 -39.36
C ALA A 100 -8.65 -14.68 -40.40
N GLN A 101 -8.09 -15.81 -40.86
CA GLN A 101 -6.98 -15.88 -41.84
C GLN A 101 -5.71 -15.10 -41.45
N ARG A 102 -5.54 -14.79 -40.16
CA ARG A 102 -4.29 -14.24 -39.63
C ARG A 102 -3.50 -15.35 -38.95
N ASP A 103 -2.18 -15.30 -39.08
CA ASP A 103 -1.28 -16.23 -38.39
C ASP A 103 -1.43 -16.03 -36.86
N PRO A 104 -1.92 -17.04 -36.12
CA PRO A 104 -2.13 -16.93 -34.68
C PRO A 104 -0.86 -16.59 -33.90
N LEU A 105 0.31 -17.05 -34.36
CA LEU A 105 1.58 -16.78 -33.70
C LEU A 105 1.97 -15.30 -33.84
N VAL A 106 1.71 -14.71 -35.00
CA VAL A 106 1.97 -13.28 -35.26
C VAL A 106 1.03 -12.42 -34.42
N ALA A 107 -0.26 -12.78 -34.35
CA ALA A 107 -1.24 -12.10 -33.52
C ALA A 107 -0.84 -12.17 -32.02
N TYR A 108 -0.51 -13.36 -31.52
CA TYR A 108 -0.10 -13.56 -30.13
C TYR A 108 1.13 -12.73 -29.76
N LYS A 109 2.15 -12.68 -30.63
CA LYS A 109 3.35 -11.86 -30.38
C LYS A 109 3.01 -10.37 -30.32
N ARG A 110 2.18 -9.89 -31.24
CA ARG A 110 1.79 -8.47 -31.31
C ARG A 110 0.97 -8.07 -30.09
N GLU A 111 -0.06 -8.84 -29.77
CA GLU A 111 -0.96 -8.57 -28.64
C GLU A 111 -0.24 -8.76 -27.31
N GLY A 112 0.57 -9.81 -27.17
CA GLY A 112 1.38 -10.04 -25.97
C GLY A 112 2.39 -8.93 -25.73
N HIS A 113 3.00 -8.37 -26.78
CA HIS A 113 3.85 -7.19 -26.65
C HIS A 113 3.06 -5.98 -26.15
N GLN A 114 1.85 -5.75 -26.65
CA GLN A 114 1.01 -4.65 -26.18
C GLN A 114 0.64 -4.80 -24.70
N LEU A 115 0.27 -6.01 -24.26
CA LEU A 115 0.01 -6.27 -22.83
C LEU A 115 1.24 -6.02 -21.98
N PHE A 116 2.43 -6.40 -22.45
CA PHE A 116 3.67 -6.13 -21.73
C PHE A 116 3.97 -4.63 -21.62
N GLN A 117 3.74 -3.84 -22.67
CA GLN A 117 3.89 -2.38 -22.59
C GLN A 117 2.89 -1.76 -21.59
N ASN A 118 1.65 -2.25 -21.58
CA ASN A 118 0.64 -1.80 -20.62
C ASN A 118 1.07 -2.14 -19.18
N LEU A 119 1.63 -3.33 -18.94
CA LEU A 119 2.18 -3.72 -17.65
C LEU A 119 3.30 -2.75 -17.20
N LEU A 120 4.26 -2.44 -18.08
CA LEU A 120 5.33 -1.50 -17.75
C LEU A 120 4.80 -0.11 -17.39
N ALA A 121 3.82 0.39 -18.15
CA ALA A 121 3.17 1.67 -17.87
C ALA A 121 2.41 1.63 -16.53
N ALA A 122 1.70 0.54 -16.23
CA ALA A 122 1.00 0.36 -14.96
C ALA A 122 1.96 0.32 -13.77
N ILE A 123 3.11 -0.37 -13.89
CA ILE A 123 4.14 -0.38 -12.83
C ILE A 123 4.65 1.04 -12.56
N GLN A 124 4.97 1.81 -13.60
CA GLN A 124 5.46 3.19 -13.46
C GLN A 124 4.40 4.08 -12.80
N HIS A 125 3.15 3.97 -13.26
CA HIS A 125 2.00 4.70 -12.72
C HIS A 125 1.79 4.38 -11.23
N ASP A 126 1.60 3.12 -10.87
CA ASP A 126 1.35 2.69 -9.49
C ASP A 126 2.51 3.06 -8.56
N MET A 127 3.75 2.98 -9.06
CA MET A 127 4.93 3.38 -8.28
C MET A 127 4.88 4.88 -7.96
N ALA A 128 4.65 5.73 -8.96
CA ALA A 128 4.52 7.18 -8.76
C ALA A 128 3.37 7.52 -7.80
N HIS A 129 2.18 6.98 -8.02
CA HIS A 129 1.04 7.22 -7.14
C HIS A 129 1.31 6.76 -5.70
N THR A 130 1.90 5.59 -5.53
CA THR A 130 2.08 5.01 -4.19
C THR A 130 3.19 5.73 -3.43
N ILE A 131 4.32 6.06 -4.06
CA ILE A 131 5.44 6.68 -3.37
C ILE A 131 5.10 8.10 -2.90
N TYR A 132 4.45 8.90 -3.74
CA TYR A 132 4.07 10.27 -3.41
C TYR A 132 2.89 10.33 -2.43
N ARG A 133 1.94 9.39 -2.49
CA ARG A 133 0.84 9.30 -1.52
C ARG A 133 1.21 8.63 -0.20
N SER A 134 2.29 7.84 -0.15
CA SER A 134 2.70 7.17 1.09
C SER A 134 3.06 8.21 2.15
N GLY A 135 2.18 8.35 3.15
CA GLY A 135 2.42 9.16 4.33
C GLY A 135 3.28 8.37 5.29
N ILE A 136 4.31 9.01 5.85
CA ILE A 136 5.07 8.42 6.95
C ILE A 136 4.16 8.46 8.17
N ALA A 137 3.49 7.36 8.48
CA ALA A 137 3.00 7.17 9.84
C ALA A 137 4.24 7.14 10.73
N LYS A 138 4.54 8.27 11.41
CA LYS A 138 5.48 8.29 12.53
C LYS A 138 4.99 7.23 13.50
N ARG A 139 5.59 6.04 13.43
CA ARG A 139 5.38 4.99 14.41
C ARG A 139 5.92 5.58 15.70
N GLY A 140 5.00 6.17 16.47
CA GLY A 140 5.29 6.78 17.76
C GLY A 140 6.14 5.81 18.56
N GLU A 141 7.20 6.36 19.14
CA GLU A 141 8.03 5.72 20.14
C GLU A 141 7.12 4.89 21.05
N THR A 142 7.25 3.57 21.00
CA THR A 142 6.71 2.73 22.06
C THR A 142 7.34 3.22 23.36
N PRO A 143 6.56 3.71 24.35
CA PRO A 143 7.13 4.08 25.63
C PRO A 143 7.62 2.81 26.32
N GLN A 144 8.93 2.56 26.22
CA GLN A 144 9.62 1.70 27.15
C GLN A 144 9.58 2.39 28.52
N GLY A 145 8.97 1.73 29.49
CA GLY A 145 9.19 2.03 30.91
C GLY A 145 7.97 2.54 31.66
N GLN A 146 7.18 1.60 32.19
CA GLN A 146 6.64 1.77 33.55
C GLN A 146 6.86 0.48 34.33
N ALA A 147 7.82 0.56 35.24
CA ALA A 147 8.17 -0.46 36.21
C ALA A 147 6.95 -0.81 37.07
N ALA A 148 6.76 -2.10 37.31
CA ALA A 148 5.74 -2.61 38.21
C ALA A 148 6.03 -2.20 39.66
N PRO A 149 5.04 -1.72 40.44
CA PRO A 149 5.21 -1.59 41.87
C PRO A 149 5.08 -2.98 42.53
N THR A 150 6.03 -3.29 43.41
CA THR A 150 6.05 -4.47 44.28
C THR A 150 4.81 -4.49 45.19
N PRO A 151 4.12 -5.65 45.39
CA PRO A 151 3.10 -5.74 46.41
C PRO A 151 3.72 -6.01 47.77
N ALA A 152 3.47 -5.11 48.72
CA ALA A 152 3.68 -5.31 50.15
C ALA A 152 2.83 -6.48 50.67
N GLN A 153 3.41 -7.26 51.59
CA GLN A 153 2.76 -8.35 52.30
C GLN A 153 1.62 -7.83 53.18
N VAL A 154 0.43 -8.44 53.11
CA VAL A 154 -0.56 -8.36 54.19
C VAL A 154 -1.22 -9.71 54.42
N GLN A 155 -1.16 -10.14 55.68
CA GLN A 155 -1.69 -11.35 56.28
C GLN A 155 -3.22 -11.45 56.16
N ALA A 156 -3.71 -12.67 56.01
CA ALA A 156 -5.13 -13.01 56.02
C ALA A 156 -5.67 -13.12 57.46
N GLY A 157 -6.72 -12.35 57.76
CA GLY A 157 -7.63 -12.54 58.88
C GLY A 157 -9.05 -12.21 58.41
N GLY A 158 -9.94 -13.20 58.44
CA GLY A 158 -11.21 -13.23 57.70
C GLY A 158 -12.34 -12.37 58.25
N GLY A 159 -13.43 -12.31 57.46
CA GLY A 159 -14.68 -11.68 57.88
C GLY A 159 -15.56 -11.24 56.71
N ASP A 160 -16.39 -12.19 56.28
CA ASP A 160 -17.68 -12.11 55.57
C ASP A 160 -18.24 -10.74 55.11
N GLY A 161 -18.78 -10.71 53.87
CA GLY A 161 -19.69 -9.64 53.45
C GLY A 161 -19.62 -9.21 51.99
N THR A 162 -20.58 -9.69 51.19
CA THR A 162 -21.10 -9.06 49.96
C THR A 162 -20.25 -9.17 48.68
N LYS A 163 -20.54 -10.19 47.86
CA LYS A 163 -19.95 -10.41 46.53
C LYS A 163 -20.32 -9.29 45.55
N LYS A 164 -19.52 -8.21 45.51
CA LYS A 164 -19.47 -7.29 44.37
C LYS A 164 -18.80 -8.01 43.19
N ARG A 165 -19.54 -8.16 42.09
CA ARG A 165 -19.03 -8.71 40.82
C ARG A 165 -17.91 -7.82 40.28
N LEU A 166 -16.67 -8.25 40.42
CA LEU A 166 -15.54 -7.73 39.65
C LEU A 166 -15.61 -8.36 38.25
N LYS A 167 -15.89 -7.53 37.24
CA LYS A 167 -15.68 -7.89 35.83
C LYS A 167 -14.17 -8.08 35.64
N VAL A 168 -13.70 -9.32 35.67
CA VAL A 168 -12.36 -9.65 35.18
C VAL A 168 -12.39 -9.45 33.67
N ALA A 169 -11.67 -8.44 33.20
CA ALA A 169 -11.30 -8.31 31.80
C ALA A 169 -10.47 -9.55 31.43
N GLY A 170 -11.12 -10.56 30.86
CA GLY A 170 -10.50 -11.83 30.54
C GLY A 170 -9.36 -11.65 29.56
N LYS A 171 -8.13 -11.99 29.98
CA LYS A 171 -7.06 -12.36 29.05
C LYS A 171 -7.60 -13.48 28.15
N LYS A 172 -7.54 -13.29 26.83
CA LYS A 172 -7.85 -14.35 25.87
C LYS A 172 -6.83 -15.46 26.07
N VAL A 173 -7.22 -16.57 26.69
CA VAL A 173 -6.39 -17.77 26.83
C VAL A 173 -6.20 -18.38 25.44
N GLY A 174 -4.96 -18.49 24.99
CA GLY A 174 -4.63 -19.10 23.71
C GLY A 174 -4.89 -20.60 23.71
N ARG A 175 -5.23 -21.17 22.54
CA ARG A 175 -5.62 -22.58 22.39
C ARG A 175 -4.56 -23.58 22.92
N ASN A 176 -3.28 -23.22 22.93
CA ASN A 176 -2.17 -24.05 23.44
C ASN A 176 -1.68 -23.68 24.85
N ASP A 177 -2.22 -22.64 25.48
CA ASP A 177 -1.77 -22.16 26.80
C ASP A 177 -2.18 -23.14 27.92
N PRO A 178 -1.52 -23.11 29.09
CA PRO A 178 -1.96 -23.87 30.26
C PRO A 178 -3.41 -23.53 30.62
N CYS A 179 -4.23 -24.56 30.88
CA CYS A 179 -5.64 -24.36 31.13
C CYS A 179 -5.88 -23.69 32.51
N PRO A 180 -6.66 -22.60 32.59
CA PRO A 180 -6.86 -21.84 33.83
C PRO A 180 -7.69 -22.57 34.88
N CYS A 181 -8.26 -23.75 34.59
CA CYS A 181 -8.98 -24.57 35.55
C CYS A 181 -8.06 -25.35 36.51
N GLY A 182 -6.74 -25.23 36.34
CA GLY A 182 -5.75 -25.89 37.22
C GLY A 182 -5.51 -27.37 36.88
N SER A 183 -5.97 -27.87 35.74
CA SER A 183 -5.83 -29.27 35.33
C SER A 183 -4.41 -29.68 34.90
N GLY A 184 -3.50 -28.72 34.70
CA GLY A 184 -2.14 -28.95 34.20
C GLY A 184 -2.05 -29.29 32.70
N LYS A 185 -3.18 -29.35 31.97
CA LYS A 185 -3.23 -29.62 30.52
C LYS A 185 -3.27 -28.33 29.70
N LYS A 186 -2.95 -28.41 28.40
CA LYS A 186 -3.16 -27.28 27.45
C LYS A 186 -4.66 -27.02 27.25
N TYR A 187 -5.04 -25.77 27.02
CA TYR A 187 -6.45 -25.32 26.95
C TYR A 187 -7.29 -26.14 25.96
N LYS A 188 -6.77 -26.45 24.76
CA LYS A 188 -7.45 -27.28 23.74
C LYS A 188 -7.71 -28.75 24.10
N HIS A 189 -7.06 -29.27 25.14
CA HIS A 189 -7.22 -30.65 25.63
C HIS A 189 -7.88 -30.68 27.01
N CYS A 190 -8.65 -29.64 27.32
CA CYS A 190 -9.36 -29.45 28.57
C CYS A 190 -10.59 -28.56 28.32
N CYS A 191 -10.68 -27.36 28.91
CA CYS A 191 -11.86 -26.50 28.78
C CYS A 191 -12.14 -25.95 27.37
N GLY A 192 -11.17 -26.05 26.44
CA GLY A 192 -11.31 -25.64 25.04
C GLY A 192 -11.31 -26.80 24.05
N GLU A 193 -11.54 -28.02 24.52
CA GLU A 193 -11.75 -29.20 23.68
C GLU A 193 -13.18 -29.15 23.10
N VAL A 194 -13.27 -29.19 21.78
CA VAL A 194 -14.55 -29.23 21.04
C VAL A 194 -14.51 -30.56 20.30
N GLU A 195 -15.47 -31.44 20.56
CA GLU A 195 -15.66 -32.68 19.80
C GLU A 195 -15.90 -32.40 18.32
#